data_AF-A0AA41U943-F1
#
_entry.id   AF-A0AA41U943-F1
#
_cell.length_a   1.000
_cell.length_b   1.000
_cell.length_c   1.000
_cell.angle_alpha   90.00
_cell.angle_beta   90.00
_cell.angle_gamma   90.00
#
_symmetry.space_group_name_H-M   'P 1'
#
loop_
_entity.id
_entity.type
_entity.pdbx_description
1 polymer ?
#
loop_
_entity_poly.entity_id
_entity_poly.type
_entity_poly.pdbx_seq_one_letter_code
_entity_poly.pdbx_strand_id
1 'polypeptide(L)'
;MSVTTPSATATPIEQSRTAGLWPVVTLGLGIFTLVASEFLPASLLSPIAVELGITPGMAGQLVTATAVAGMVAGPGLVAILPPVDRRWVMAGLTALSVASNLLVAVAPSLGLMLVGRALLGVALSGFWALSLAVVAQLVPAAHLGRAMTVVNTGVSLATVAAVPLGTYIGEQIGWRATFWGVAAAGVVTLVLQVVSLPKIGASERSGLRPLVETLSRRVVATGFAALALLVTAHFAAFTYVRPLLDRVDGLGAAGLAGLLAAFGAAAFAGNLAVGATVDRYLRTVLVVVPIMIAGATSVLAVAGEASVLVVAVAVTAWGLGFGGVPTMVQTWLGRVAPDRLESAGGLTVAVFQISIALGAAAGGILNDVLDVRVAFLAAGVTAAVGALGFSRVRTR
;
A
#
# COMPACT_ATOMS: atom_id res chain seq x y z
N MET A 1 -62.40 5.53 25.64
CA MET A 1 -61.40 6.02 24.67
C MET A 1 -60.15 5.17 24.79
N SER A 2 -60.09 4.09 24.04
CA SER A 2 -58.94 3.19 23.95
C SER A 2 -58.04 3.66 22.80
N VAL A 3 -56.89 4.21 23.13
CA VAL A 3 -55.87 4.63 22.16
C VAL A 3 -55.17 3.38 21.65
N THR A 4 -55.45 3.01 20.40
CA THR A 4 -54.69 2.01 19.66
C THR A 4 -53.42 2.67 19.11
N THR A 5 -52.27 2.30 19.65
CA THR A 5 -50.96 2.58 19.04
C THR A 5 -50.79 1.70 17.79
N PRO A 6 -50.44 2.25 16.62
CA PRO A 6 -50.10 1.44 15.47
C PRO A 6 -48.72 0.80 15.73
N SER A 7 -48.69 -0.54 15.76
CA SER A 7 -47.46 -1.31 15.72
C SER A 7 -46.75 -1.02 14.40
N ALA A 8 -45.67 -0.23 14.46
CA ALA A 8 -44.73 -0.12 13.35
C ALA A 8 -44.08 -1.49 13.16
N THR A 9 -44.59 -2.27 12.21
CA THR A 9 -43.89 -3.42 11.65
C THR A 9 -42.59 -2.91 11.05
N ALA A 10 -41.50 -3.03 11.80
CA ALA A 10 -40.16 -2.88 11.26
C ALA A 10 -40.01 -3.90 10.13
N THR A 11 -39.96 -3.41 8.90
CA THR A 11 -39.57 -4.21 7.73
C THR A 11 -38.22 -4.86 8.05
N PRO A 12 -38.09 -6.20 7.93
CA PRO A 12 -36.81 -6.85 8.09
C PRO A 12 -35.85 -6.19 7.12
N ILE A 13 -34.71 -5.70 7.64
CA ILE A 13 -33.59 -5.28 6.80
C ILE A 13 -33.29 -6.48 5.91
N GLU A 14 -33.59 -6.32 4.63
CA GLU A 14 -33.34 -7.30 3.59
C GLU A 14 -31.88 -7.74 3.76
N GLN A 15 -31.69 -9.00 4.17
CA GLN A 15 -30.38 -9.63 4.27
C GLN A 15 -29.79 -9.63 2.86
N SER A 16 -29.10 -8.54 2.54
CA SER A 16 -28.51 -8.27 1.24
C SER A 16 -27.56 -9.42 0.90
N ARG A 17 -27.83 -10.01 -0.27
CA ARG A 17 -27.12 -11.13 -0.87
C ARG A 17 -25.61 -10.95 -0.69
N THR A 18 -24.97 -11.89 0.00
CA THR A 18 -23.51 -12.02 0.02
C THR A 18 -23.02 -11.95 -1.41
N ALA A 19 -22.39 -10.84 -1.77
CA ALA A 19 -21.75 -10.73 -3.07
C ALA A 19 -20.70 -11.84 -3.12
N GLY A 20 -20.68 -12.62 -4.21
CA GLY A 20 -19.73 -13.73 -4.33
C GLY A 20 -18.28 -13.27 -4.17
N LEU A 21 -17.35 -14.21 -4.09
CA LEU A 21 -15.91 -13.91 -4.02
C LEU A 21 -15.42 -13.02 -5.19
N TRP A 22 -16.12 -13.04 -6.32
CA TRP A 22 -15.74 -12.38 -7.56
C TRP A 22 -15.61 -10.84 -7.47
N PRO A 23 -16.60 -10.08 -6.97
CA PRO A 23 -16.44 -8.65 -6.61
C PRO A 23 -15.18 -8.35 -5.80
N VAL A 24 -14.89 -9.16 -4.77
CA VAL A 24 -13.68 -8.99 -3.94
C VAL A 24 -12.41 -9.19 -4.76
N VAL A 25 -12.38 -10.18 -5.66
CA VAL A 25 -11.26 -10.41 -6.59
C VAL A 25 -11.05 -9.20 -7.50
N THR A 26 -12.11 -8.59 -8.04
CA THR A 26 -11.97 -7.38 -8.89
C THR A 26 -11.42 -6.16 -8.14
N LEU A 27 -11.70 -6.06 -6.83
CA LEU A 27 -11.07 -5.05 -5.97
C LEU A 27 -9.59 -5.37 -5.73
N GLY A 28 -9.25 -6.65 -5.57
CA GLY A 28 -7.87 -7.12 -5.52
C GLY A 28 -7.08 -6.82 -6.80
N LEU A 29 -7.69 -7.00 -7.98
CA LEU A 29 -7.10 -6.58 -9.26
C LEU A 29 -6.90 -5.06 -9.33
N GLY A 30 -7.86 -4.29 -8.80
CA GLY A 30 -7.72 -2.84 -8.62
C GLY A 30 -6.48 -2.47 -7.83
N ILE A 31 -6.34 -3.06 -6.64
CA ILE A 31 -5.16 -2.86 -5.78
C ILE A 31 -3.89 -3.31 -6.49
N PHE A 32 -3.89 -4.45 -7.20
CA PHE A 32 -2.74 -4.92 -7.96
C PHE A 32 -2.28 -3.86 -8.97
N THR A 33 -3.17 -3.34 -9.80
CA THR A 33 -2.80 -2.36 -10.83
C THR A 33 -2.28 -1.05 -10.23
N LEU A 34 -2.96 -0.54 -9.21
CA LEU A 34 -2.57 0.69 -8.50
C LEU A 34 -1.21 0.57 -7.83
N VAL A 35 -0.98 -0.53 -7.09
CA VAL A 35 0.28 -0.78 -6.37
C VAL A 35 1.41 -1.12 -7.34
N ALA A 36 1.12 -1.82 -8.44
CA ALA A 36 2.12 -2.07 -9.46
C ALA A 36 2.62 -0.75 -10.04
N SER A 37 1.71 0.14 -10.44
CA SER A 37 2.04 1.50 -10.87
C SER A 37 2.79 2.31 -9.80
N GLU A 38 2.51 2.07 -8.52
CA GLU A 38 3.20 2.75 -7.42
C GLU A 38 4.68 2.37 -7.34
N PHE A 39 5.00 1.08 -7.46
CA PHE A 39 6.37 0.56 -7.31
C PHE A 39 7.23 0.67 -8.56
N LEU A 40 6.64 0.84 -9.74
CA LEU A 40 7.39 0.95 -11.00
C LEU A 40 8.53 1.98 -10.97
N PRO A 41 8.34 3.23 -10.50
CA PRO A 41 9.43 4.20 -10.42
C PRO A 41 10.66 3.70 -9.66
N ALA A 42 10.49 2.99 -8.53
CA ALA A 42 11.62 2.47 -7.75
C ALA A 42 12.50 1.50 -8.55
N SER A 43 11.87 0.69 -9.42
CA SER A 43 12.58 -0.24 -10.32
C SER A 43 13.22 0.43 -11.55
N LEU A 44 12.76 1.64 -11.87
CA LEU A 44 13.08 2.39 -13.10
C LEU A 44 13.80 3.71 -12.81
N LEU A 45 14.25 3.97 -11.58
CA LEU A 45 14.87 5.25 -11.19
C LEU A 45 16.06 5.58 -12.09
N SER A 46 17.01 4.64 -12.24
CA SER A 46 18.22 4.84 -13.04
C SER A 46 17.92 5.13 -14.52
N PRO A 47 17.12 4.33 -15.26
CA PRO A 47 16.83 4.64 -16.66
C PRO A 47 16.04 5.94 -16.85
N ILE A 48 15.12 6.27 -15.93
CA ILE A 48 14.41 7.57 -15.95
C ILE A 48 15.39 8.73 -15.75
N ALA A 49 16.32 8.59 -14.79
CA ALA A 49 17.31 9.60 -14.47
C ALA A 49 18.25 9.87 -15.64
N VAL A 50 18.74 8.80 -16.29
CA VAL A 50 19.61 8.89 -17.46
C VAL A 50 18.91 9.59 -18.62
N GLU A 51 17.68 9.17 -18.95
CA GLU A 51 17.00 9.74 -20.11
C GLU A 51 16.58 11.21 -19.91
N LEU A 52 16.22 11.60 -18.68
CA LEU A 52 15.84 12.98 -18.37
C LEU A 52 17.02 13.87 -17.95
N GLY A 53 18.23 13.32 -17.82
CA GLY A 53 19.41 14.06 -17.38
C GLY A 53 19.30 14.59 -15.94
N ILE A 54 18.68 13.83 -15.03
CA ILE A 54 18.47 14.20 -13.62
C ILE A 54 19.19 13.23 -12.67
N THR A 55 19.30 13.57 -11.38
CA THR A 55 19.91 12.67 -10.39
C THR A 55 18.95 11.54 -9.97
N PRO A 56 19.44 10.40 -9.44
CA PRO A 56 18.60 9.35 -8.87
C PRO A 56 17.70 9.85 -7.73
N GLY A 57 18.20 10.74 -6.86
CA GLY A 57 17.39 11.38 -5.81
C GLY A 57 16.25 12.25 -6.36
N MET A 58 16.46 12.94 -7.50
CA MET A 58 15.40 13.66 -8.21
C MET A 58 14.36 12.71 -8.81
N ALA A 59 14.79 11.60 -9.40
CA ALA A 59 13.86 10.56 -9.87
C ALA A 59 13.06 9.95 -8.70
N GLY A 60 13.66 9.85 -7.51
CA GLY A 60 12.99 9.46 -6.26
C GLY A 60 11.78 10.32 -5.90
N GLN A 61 11.75 11.59 -6.36
CA GLN A 61 10.60 12.48 -6.14
C GLN A 61 9.33 12.01 -6.85
N LEU A 62 9.41 11.09 -7.81
CA LEU A 62 8.22 10.44 -8.39
C LEU A 62 7.46 9.63 -7.32
N VAL A 63 8.17 8.99 -6.40
CA VAL A 63 7.57 8.29 -5.26
C VAL A 63 7.00 9.30 -4.28
N THR A 64 7.78 10.33 -3.92
CA THR A 64 7.34 11.41 -3.02
C THR A 64 6.10 12.14 -3.53
N ALA A 65 6.00 12.46 -4.82
CA ALA A 65 4.84 13.15 -5.41
C ALA A 65 3.56 12.30 -5.33
N THR A 66 3.67 10.99 -5.58
CA THR A 66 2.57 10.03 -5.40
C THR A 66 2.11 10.03 -3.95
N ALA A 67 3.08 9.99 -3.03
CA ALA A 67 2.85 9.99 -1.60
C ALA A 67 2.16 11.27 -1.13
N VAL A 68 2.70 12.44 -1.45
CA VAL A 68 2.16 13.74 -1.05
C VAL A 68 0.73 13.96 -1.58
N ALA A 69 0.49 13.66 -2.85
CA ALA A 69 -0.86 13.77 -3.41
C ALA A 69 -1.83 12.80 -2.73
N GLY A 70 -1.39 11.57 -2.50
CA GLY A 70 -2.18 10.56 -1.81
C GLY A 70 -2.48 10.90 -0.35
N MET A 71 -1.55 11.56 0.36
CA MET A 71 -1.73 11.99 1.75
C MET A 71 -2.92 12.94 1.88
N VAL A 72 -3.08 13.85 0.92
CA VAL A 72 -4.20 14.80 0.90
C VAL A 72 -5.47 14.09 0.42
N ALA A 73 -5.35 13.27 -0.63
CA ALA A 73 -6.50 12.63 -1.27
C ALA A 73 -7.18 11.56 -0.41
N GLY A 74 -6.44 10.77 0.38
CA GLY A 74 -7.02 9.68 1.17
C GLY A 74 -8.11 10.16 2.14
N PRO A 75 -7.76 11.02 3.12
CA PRO A 75 -8.76 11.65 4.00
C PRO A 75 -9.68 12.60 3.24
N GLY A 76 -9.16 13.34 2.26
CA GLY A 76 -9.92 14.33 1.50
C GLY A 76 -11.10 13.71 0.75
N LEU A 77 -10.88 12.58 0.08
CA LEU A 77 -11.95 11.83 -0.59
C LEU A 77 -12.96 11.33 0.43
N VAL A 78 -12.56 10.73 1.55
CA VAL A 78 -13.53 10.30 2.57
C VAL A 78 -14.34 11.48 3.14
N ALA A 79 -13.72 12.65 3.29
CA ALA A 79 -14.36 13.82 3.87
C ALA A 79 -15.30 14.56 2.91
N ILE A 80 -14.94 14.65 1.62
CA ILE A 80 -15.61 15.52 0.64
C ILE A 80 -16.55 14.73 -0.27
N LEU A 81 -16.33 13.42 -0.42
CA LEU A 81 -17.08 12.61 -1.37
C LEU A 81 -18.57 12.54 -0.97
N PRO A 82 -19.50 12.90 -1.88
CA PRO A 82 -20.92 12.83 -1.61
C PRO A 82 -21.37 11.37 -1.35
N PRO A 83 -22.59 11.16 -0.82
CA PRO A 83 -23.16 9.83 -0.62
C PRO A 83 -23.55 9.20 -1.97
N VAL A 84 -22.56 8.91 -2.79
CA VAL A 84 -22.68 8.25 -4.09
C VAL A 84 -22.34 6.77 -3.97
N ASP A 85 -22.90 5.99 -4.89
CA ASP A 85 -22.64 4.56 -5.02
C ASP A 85 -21.13 4.28 -5.15
N ARG A 86 -20.58 3.54 -4.18
CA ARG A 86 -19.14 3.31 -4.09
C ARG A 86 -18.60 2.54 -5.30
N ARG A 87 -19.43 1.80 -6.05
CA ARG A 87 -18.98 1.10 -7.27
C ARG A 87 -18.37 2.07 -8.29
N TRP A 88 -19.01 3.23 -8.50
CA TRP A 88 -18.57 4.21 -9.48
C TRP A 88 -17.36 5.00 -9.01
N VAL A 89 -17.24 5.17 -7.69
CA VAL A 89 -16.06 5.78 -7.08
C VAL A 89 -14.85 4.88 -7.31
N MET A 90 -14.96 3.57 -7.00
CA MET A 90 -13.87 2.62 -7.21
C MET A 90 -13.47 2.53 -8.70
N ALA A 91 -14.44 2.45 -9.61
CA ALA A 91 -14.18 2.47 -11.05
C ALA A 91 -13.52 3.79 -11.51
N GLY A 92 -14.00 4.94 -11.03
CA GLY A 92 -13.42 6.25 -11.35
C GLY A 92 -11.98 6.40 -10.88
N LEU A 93 -11.64 5.87 -9.71
CA LEU A 93 -10.27 5.84 -9.18
C LEU A 93 -9.37 4.94 -10.03
N THR A 94 -9.85 3.76 -10.46
CA THR A 94 -9.12 2.90 -11.41
C THR A 94 -8.91 3.61 -12.75
N ALA A 95 -9.91 4.31 -13.28
CA ALA A 95 -9.78 5.10 -14.51
C ALA A 95 -8.75 6.24 -14.36
N LEU A 96 -8.72 6.91 -13.20
CA LEU A 96 -7.73 7.94 -12.88
C LEU A 96 -6.30 7.37 -12.85
N SER A 97 -6.13 6.14 -12.35
CA SER A 97 -4.85 5.43 -12.42
C SER A 97 -4.42 5.14 -13.85
N VAL A 98 -5.34 4.70 -14.72
CA VAL A 98 -5.04 4.51 -16.15
C VAL A 98 -4.56 5.83 -16.77
N ALA A 99 -5.29 6.92 -16.58
CA ALA A 99 -4.91 8.24 -17.08
C ALA A 99 -3.53 8.70 -16.57
N SER A 100 -3.24 8.45 -15.29
CA SER A 100 -1.93 8.74 -14.69
C SER A 100 -0.80 7.99 -15.40
N ASN A 101 -0.94 6.67 -15.59
CA ASN A 101 0.10 5.86 -16.23
C ASN A 101 0.32 6.26 -17.68
N LEU A 102 -0.75 6.57 -18.41
CA LEU A 102 -0.66 7.10 -19.78
C LEU A 102 0.11 8.42 -19.83
N LEU A 103 -0.16 9.32 -18.88
CA LEU A 103 0.53 10.62 -18.79
C LEU A 103 2.03 10.45 -18.51
N VAL A 104 2.40 9.54 -17.60
CA VAL A 104 3.80 9.21 -17.31
C VAL A 104 4.48 8.57 -18.53
N ALA A 105 3.78 7.68 -19.24
CA ALA A 105 4.32 7.00 -20.41
C ALA A 105 4.67 7.95 -21.56
N VAL A 106 4.00 9.09 -21.69
CA VAL A 106 4.28 10.10 -22.72
C VAL A 106 5.07 11.31 -22.21
N ALA A 107 5.47 11.32 -20.93
CA ALA A 107 6.04 12.51 -20.31
C ALA A 107 7.41 12.88 -20.89
N PRO A 108 7.62 14.13 -21.36
CA PRO A 108 8.92 14.59 -21.86
C PRO A 108 9.78 15.25 -20.76
N SER A 109 9.24 15.46 -19.56
CA SER A 109 9.93 16.17 -18.48
C SER A 109 9.51 15.66 -17.10
N LEU A 110 10.37 15.87 -16.11
CA LEU A 110 10.10 15.53 -14.71
C LEU A 110 8.79 16.16 -14.21
N GLY A 111 8.50 17.42 -14.58
CA GLY A 111 7.28 18.10 -14.17
C GLY A 111 6.00 17.37 -14.60
N LEU A 112 5.93 16.89 -15.85
CA LEU A 112 4.75 16.14 -16.32
C LEU A 112 4.64 14.77 -15.66
N MET A 113 5.78 14.12 -15.37
CA MET A 113 5.78 12.89 -14.59
C MET A 113 5.23 13.14 -13.19
N LEU A 114 5.65 14.20 -12.49
CA LEU A 114 5.17 14.54 -11.15
C LEU A 114 3.64 14.77 -11.13
N VAL A 115 3.08 15.39 -12.17
CA VAL A 115 1.62 15.51 -12.33
C VAL A 115 0.97 14.14 -12.47
N GLY A 116 1.50 13.28 -13.35
CA GLY A 116 1.02 11.90 -13.49
C GLY A 116 1.07 11.15 -12.17
N ARG A 117 2.19 11.25 -11.43
CA ARG A 117 2.35 10.64 -10.11
C ARG A 117 1.36 11.20 -9.09
N ALA A 118 1.07 12.50 -9.11
CA ALA A 118 0.06 13.09 -8.24
C ALA A 118 -1.34 12.50 -8.52
N LEU A 119 -1.72 12.32 -9.79
CA LEU A 119 -2.99 11.67 -10.16
C LEU A 119 -3.04 10.22 -9.66
N LEU A 120 -1.94 9.47 -9.76
CA LEU A 120 -1.87 8.12 -9.18
C LEU A 120 -2.05 8.16 -7.67
N GLY A 121 -1.41 9.12 -6.99
CA GLY A 121 -1.56 9.31 -5.55
C GLY A 121 -3.02 9.47 -5.14
N VAL A 122 -3.79 10.28 -5.89
CA VAL A 122 -5.23 10.44 -5.67
C VAL A 122 -5.98 9.12 -5.87
N ALA A 123 -5.73 8.44 -6.99
CA ALA A 123 -6.36 7.17 -7.32
C ALA A 123 -6.10 6.08 -6.27
N LEU A 124 -4.82 5.87 -5.94
CA LEU A 124 -4.34 4.87 -5.00
C LEU A 124 -4.92 5.11 -3.61
N SER A 125 -4.79 6.34 -3.09
CA SER A 125 -5.25 6.68 -1.76
C SER A 125 -6.76 6.61 -1.61
N GLY A 126 -7.52 7.09 -2.61
CA GLY A 126 -8.96 6.97 -2.61
C GLY A 126 -9.40 5.50 -2.58
N PHE A 127 -8.75 4.67 -3.37
CA PHE A 127 -9.11 3.26 -3.50
C PHE A 127 -8.83 2.54 -2.18
N TRP A 128 -7.66 2.75 -1.60
CA TRP A 128 -7.30 2.19 -0.30
C TRP A 128 -8.22 2.66 0.83
N ALA A 129 -8.53 3.96 0.89
CA ALA A 129 -9.34 4.52 1.97
C ALA A 129 -10.75 3.92 2.01
N LEU A 130 -11.30 3.58 0.84
CA LEU A 130 -12.63 3.00 0.70
C LEU A 130 -12.63 1.46 0.73
N SER A 131 -11.50 0.81 0.43
CA SER A 131 -11.43 -0.66 0.27
C SER A 131 -11.98 -1.42 1.47
N LEU A 132 -11.61 -1.06 2.70
CA LEU A 132 -12.09 -1.72 3.91
C LEU A 132 -13.63 -1.64 4.04
N ALA A 133 -14.19 -0.45 3.81
CA ALA A 133 -15.62 -0.19 3.93
C ALA A 133 -16.42 -0.87 2.81
N VAL A 134 -15.90 -0.85 1.58
CA VAL A 134 -16.49 -1.52 0.43
C VAL A 134 -16.49 -3.05 0.65
N VAL A 135 -15.36 -3.64 1.06
CA VAL A 135 -15.27 -5.08 1.32
C VAL A 135 -16.17 -5.50 2.48
N ALA A 136 -16.25 -4.70 3.55
CA ALA A 136 -17.14 -4.98 4.68
C ALA A 136 -18.64 -5.00 4.32
N GLN A 137 -19.03 -4.37 3.21
CA GLN A 137 -20.39 -4.45 2.66
C GLN A 137 -20.61 -5.64 1.72
N LEU A 138 -19.53 -6.26 1.21
CA LEU A 138 -19.59 -7.39 0.28
C LEU A 138 -19.60 -8.75 0.98
N VAL A 139 -19.03 -8.85 2.19
CA VAL A 139 -18.87 -10.11 2.92
C VAL A 139 -19.37 -10.02 4.37
N PRO A 140 -19.77 -11.15 4.99
CA PRO A 140 -20.08 -11.19 6.42
C PRO A 140 -18.86 -10.80 7.28
N ALA A 141 -19.09 -10.15 8.43
CA ALA A 141 -18.02 -9.67 9.32
C ALA A 141 -17.00 -10.76 9.75
N ALA A 142 -17.46 -12.00 9.95
CA ALA A 142 -16.60 -13.14 10.30
C ALA A 142 -15.59 -13.52 9.20
N HIS A 143 -15.80 -13.05 7.96
CA HIS A 143 -14.95 -13.33 6.81
C HIS A 143 -14.15 -12.11 6.35
N LEU A 144 -14.22 -10.97 7.06
CA LEU A 144 -13.58 -9.73 6.66
C LEU A 144 -12.06 -9.89 6.51
N GLY A 145 -11.37 -10.51 7.47
CA GLY A 145 -9.92 -10.75 7.40
C GLY A 145 -9.51 -11.59 6.17
N ARG A 146 -10.30 -12.62 5.84
CA ARG A 146 -10.08 -13.46 4.66
C ARG A 146 -10.34 -12.70 3.35
N ALA A 147 -11.42 -11.93 3.27
CA ALA A 147 -11.71 -11.10 2.11
C ALA A 147 -10.64 -10.02 1.89
N MET A 148 -10.17 -9.39 2.98
CA MET A 148 -9.05 -8.46 2.93
C MET A 148 -7.75 -9.14 2.49
N THR A 149 -7.54 -10.41 2.84
CA THR A 149 -6.39 -11.19 2.34
C THR A 149 -6.47 -11.35 0.82
N VAL A 150 -7.67 -11.58 0.25
CA VAL A 150 -7.88 -11.66 -1.21
C VAL A 150 -7.62 -10.31 -1.87
N VAL A 151 -8.10 -9.21 -1.30
CA VAL A 151 -7.82 -7.86 -1.83
C VAL A 151 -6.32 -7.53 -1.74
N ASN A 152 -5.70 -7.81 -0.60
CA ASN A 152 -4.28 -7.52 -0.35
C ASN A 152 -3.34 -8.49 -1.09
N THR A 153 -3.84 -9.62 -1.57
CA THR A 153 -3.11 -10.46 -2.54
C THR A 153 -2.75 -9.64 -3.78
N GLY A 154 -3.56 -8.65 -4.16
CA GLY A 154 -3.21 -7.69 -5.20
C GLY A 154 -1.93 -6.92 -4.88
N VAL A 155 -1.76 -6.42 -3.64
CA VAL A 155 -0.52 -5.75 -3.19
C VAL A 155 0.65 -6.70 -3.35
N SER A 156 0.53 -7.91 -2.83
CA SER A 156 1.60 -8.90 -2.88
C SER A 156 2.00 -9.26 -4.31
N LEU A 157 1.02 -9.57 -5.17
CA LEU A 157 1.27 -9.88 -6.58
C LEU A 157 1.90 -8.68 -7.29
N ALA A 158 1.49 -7.45 -6.97
CA ALA A 158 2.10 -6.26 -7.52
C ALA A 158 3.56 -6.12 -7.09
N THR A 159 3.87 -6.37 -5.82
CA THR A 159 5.25 -6.37 -5.33
C THR A 159 6.11 -7.45 -6.02
N VAL A 160 5.54 -8.64 -6.28
CA VAL A 160 6.23 -9.74 -7.02
C VAL A 160 6.48 -9.36 -8.46
N ALA A 161 5.48 -8.78 -9.12
CA ALA A 161 5.49 -8.62 -10.57
C ALA A 161 6.11 -7.28 -10.99
N ALA A 162 5.75 -6.18 -10.33
CA ALA A 162 6.01 -4.83 -10.83
C ALA A 162 7.49 -4.53 -10.91
N VAL A 163 8.27 -4.84 -9.87
CA VAL A 163 9.69 -4.51 -9.85
C VAL A 163 10.50 -5.36 -10.84
N PRO A 164 10.39 -6.71 -10.84
CA PRO A 164 11.13 -7.53 -11.81
C PRO A 164 10.68 -7.31 -13.26
N LEU A 165 9.37 -7.28 -13.54
CA LEU A 165 8.88 -7.00 -14.89
C LEU A 165 9.22 -5.58 -15.31
N GLY A 166 9.16 -4.62 -14.38
CA GLY A 166 9.51 -3.24 -14.63
C GLY A 166 10.96 -3.08 -15.04
N THR A 167 11.89 -3.65 -14.28
CA THR A 167 13.32 -3.68 -14.63
C THR A 167 13.57 -4.39 -15.96
N TYR A 168 13.03 -5.60 -16.14
CA TYR A 168 13.24 -6.38 -17.37
C TYR A 168 12.72 -5.67 -18.62
N ILE A 169 11.47 -5.21 -18.61
CA ILE A 169 10.87 -4.48 -19.73
C ILE A 169 11.59 -3.15 -19.94
N GLY A 170 11.95 -2.46 -18.85
CA GLY A 170 12.66 -1.19 -18.87
C GLY A 170 14.03 -1.27 -19.55
N GLU A 171 14.75 -2.38 -19.35
CA GLU A 171 16.04 -2.63 -19.99
C GLU A 171 15.93 -3.06 -21.46
N GLN A 172 14.89 -3.83 -21.82
CA GLN A 172 14.74 -4.37 -23.18
C GLN A 172 14.12 -3.38 -24.17
N ILE A 173 13.03 -2.71 -23.77
CA ILE A 173 12.22 -1.88 -24.68
C ILE A 173 11.96 -0.46 -24.13
N GLY A 174 12.55 -0.13 -22.98
CA GLY A 174 12.48 1.19 -22.36
C GLY A 174 11.38 1.32 -21.30
N TRP A 175 11.63 2.18 -20.31
CA TRP A 175 10.76 2.36 -19.15
C TRP A 175 9.35 2.86 -19.49
N ARG A 176 9.18 3.57 -20.61
CA ARG A 176 7.85 4.03 -21.07
C ARG A 176 6.93 2.88 -21.43
N ALA A 177 7.44 1.82 -22.05
CA ALA A 177 6.65 0.65 -22.42
C ALA A 177 6.07 -0.05 -21.18
N THR A 178 6.80 -0.02 -20.07
CA THR A 178 6.31 -0.54 -18.78
C THR A 178 5.06 0.19 -18.29
N PHE A 179 5.00 1.52 -18.42
CA PHE A 179 3.83 2.31 -18.06
C PHE A 179 2.64 2.10 -19.01
N TRP A 180 2.90 1.88 -20.31
CA TRP A 180 1.85 1.47 -21.25
C TRP A 180 1.25 0.11 -20.88
N GLY A 181 2.09 -0.87 -20.51
CA GLY A 181 1.64 -2.19 -20.09
C GLY A 181 0.74 -2.16 -18.86
N VAL A 182 1.12 -1.40 -17.83
CA VAL A 182 0.29 -1.29 -16.61
C VAL A 182 -0.99 -0.50 -16.86
N ALA A 183 -0.98 0.51 -17.76
CA ALA A 183 -2.19 1.20 -18.18
C ALA A 183 -3.20 0.25 -18.85
N ALA A 184 -2.73 -0.65 -19.72
CA ALA A 184 -3.56 -1.67 -20.35
C ALA A 184 -4.18 -2.62 -19.31
N ALA A 185 -3.39 -3.09 -18.33
CA ALA A 185 -3.90 -3.90 -17.22
C ALA A 185 -4.95 -3.15 -16.37
N GLY A 186 -4.78 -1.83 -16.18
CA GLY A 186 -5.75 -0.95 -15.55
C GLY A 186 -7.08 -0.87 -16.32
N VAL A 187 -7.04 -0.79 -17.65
CA VAL A 187 -8.26 -0.80 -18.49
C VAL A 187 -9.02 -2.12 -18.34
N VAL A 188 -8.32 -3.26 -18.37
CA VAL A 188 -8.95 -4.57 -18.14
C VAL A 188 -9.61 -4.62 -16.76
N THR A 189 -8.91 -4.15 -15.74
CA THR A 189 -9.41 -4.11 -14.36
C THR A 189 -10.64 -3.20 -14.23
N LEU A 190 -10.64 -2.04 -14.89
CA LEU A 190 -11.77 -1.12 -14.93
C LEU A 190 -13.02 -1.79 -15.51
N VAL A 191 -12.88 -2.48 -16.65
CA VAL A 191 -13.99 -3.21 -17.28
C VAL A 191 -14.54 -4.28 -16.35
N LEU A 192 -13.67 -5.08 -15.71
CA LEU A 192 -14.07 -6.11 -14.76
C LEU A 192 -14.82 -5.52 -13.55
N GLN A 193 -14.37 -4.39 -13.01
CA GLN A 193 -15.02 -3.70 -11.90
C GLN A 193 -16.43 -3.20 -12.28
N VAL A 194 -16.57 -2.55 -13.44
CA VAL A 194 -17.85 -2.01 -13.91
C VAL A 194 -18.88 -3.13 -14.13
N VAL A 195 -18.45 -4.28 -14.63
CA VAL A 195 -19.34 -5.43 -14.90
C VAL A 195 -19.67 -6.22 -13.62
N SER A 196 -18.75 -6.27 -12.65
CA SER A 196 -18.85 -7.21 -11.52
C SER A 196 -19.31 -6.59 -10.21
N LEU A 197 -19.04 -5.30 -9.97
CA LEU A 197 -19.36 -4.67 -8.69
C LEU A 197 -20.87 -4.41 -8.57
N PRO A 198 -21.53 -4.93 -7.51
CA PRO A 198 -22.92 -4.57 -7.24
C PRO A 198 -23.03 -3.10 -6.82
N LYS A 199 -24.26 -2.61 -6.65
CA LYS A 199 -24.52 -1.31 -6.02
C LYS A 199 -24.06 -1.37 -4.55
N ILE A 200 -23.22 -0.43 -4.13
CA ILE A 200 -22.65 -0.39 -2.78
C ILE A 200 -23.00 0.95 -2.15
N GLY A 201 -23.69 0.89 -1.00
CA GLY A 201 -24.17 2.06 -0.30
C GLY A 201 -23.02 2.94 0.19
N ALA A 202 -23.27 4.25 0.21
CA ALA A 202 -22.41 5.17 0.94
C ALA A 202 -22.69 5.06 2.45
N SER A 203 -21.67 5.17 3.29
CA SER A 203 -21.89 5.35 4.73
C SER A 203 -22.38 6.78 5.02
N GLU A 204 -23.26 6.95 6.02
CA GLU A 204 -23.96 8.21 6.29
C GLU A 204 -23.10 9.33 6.90
N ARG A 205 -21.75 9.22 6.95
CA ARG A 205 -20.89 10.22 7.63
C ARG A 205 -19.71 10.66 6.77
N SER A 206 -19.96 11.60 5.86
CA SER A 206 -18.91 12.39 5.18
C SER A 206 -18.52 13.61 6.03
N GLY A 207 -17.22 13.83 6.23
CA GLY A 207 -16.68 15.06 6.81
C GLY A 207 -15.37 14.90 7.59
N LEU A 208 -14.72 16.02 7.92
CA LEU A 208 -13.46 16.02 8.68
C LEU A 208 -13.63 15.66 10.16
N ARG A 209 -14.81 15.93 10.73
CA ARG A 209 -15.09 15.68 12.16
C ARG A 209 -14.95 14.18 12.53
N PRO A 210 -15.55 13.23 11.79
CA PRO A 210 -15.32 11.80 12.02
C PRO A 210 -13.84 11.37 12.00
N LEU A 211 -13.01 11.98 11.13
CA LEU A 211 -11.57 11.71 11.09
C LEU A 211 -10.89 12.17 12.39
N VAL A 212 -11.13 13.42 12.80
CA VAL A 212 -10.56 13.95 14.05
C VAL A 212 -11.00 13.12 15.23
N GLU A 213 -12.30 12.83 15.36
CA GLU A 213 -12.82 12.02 16.46
C GLU A 213 -12.24 10.59 16.47
N THR A 214 -11.92 10.03 15.31
CA THR A 214 -11.27 8.71 15.20
C THR A 214 -9.82 8.79 15.66
N LEU A 215 -9.09 9.82 15.23
CA LEU A 215 -7.70 10.05 15.63
C LEU A 215 -7.58 10.40 17.12
N SER A 216 -8.58 11.06 17.71
CA SER A 216 -8.61 11.36 19.16
C SER A 216 -8.70 10.10 20.03
N ARG A 217 -9.08 8.93 19.48
CA ARG A 217 -9.02 7.68 20.24
C ARG A 217 -7.55 7.32 20.48
N ARG A 218 -7.11 7.35 21.73
CA ARG A 218 -5.70 7.10 22.13
C ARG A 218 -5.13 5.79 21.55
N VAL A 219 -5.95 4.74 21.47
CA VAL A 219 -5.56 3.46 20.86
C VAL A 219 -5.24 3.63 19.37
N VAL A 220 -6.06 4.38 18.64
CA VAL A 220 -5.86 4.67 17.20
C VAL A 220 -4.63 5.55 17.00
N ALA A 221 -4.48 6.65 17.75
CA ALA A 221 -3.32 7.54 17.64
C ALA A 221 -1.99 6.82 17.89
N THR A 222 -1.92 6.01 18.94
CA THR A 222 -0.71 5.25 19.29
C THR A 222 -0.36 4.18 18.25
N GLY A 223 -1.37 3.46 17.73
CA GLY A 223 -1.15 2.50 16.65
C GLY A 223 -0.75 3.16 15.33
N PHE A 224 -1.30 4.33 15.01
CA PHE A 224 -0.87 5.10 13.83
C PHE A 224 0.53 5.69 13.96
N ALA A 225 0.96 6.11 15.15
CA ALA A 225 2.35 6.52 15.37
C ALA A 225 3.32 5.33 15.16
N ALA A 226 2.98 4.15 15.67
CA ALA A 226 3.78 2.93 15.45
C ALA A 226 3.80 2.52 13.96
N LEU A 227 2.66 2.61 13.29
CA LEU A 227 2.56 2.38 11.85
C LEU A 227 3.40 3.37 11.05
N ALA A 228 3.36 4.66 11.41
CA ALA A 228 4.12 5.68 10.70
C ALA A 228 5.62 5.39 10.73
N LEU A 229 6.16 5.01 11.89
CA LEU A 229 7.56 4.60 12.04
C LEU A 229 7.88 3.39 11.17
N LEU A 230 7.03 2.35 11.20
CA LEU A 230 7.23 1.14 10.41
C LEU A 230 7.27 1.41 8.90
N VAL A 231 6.31 2.20 8.41
CA VAL A 231 6.20 2.51 6.97
C VAL A 231 7.34 3.44 6.55
N THR A 232 7.69 4.44 7.38
CA THR A 232 8.83 5.34 7.12
C THR A 232 10.13 4.54 7.02
N ALA A 233 10.35 3.60 7.94
CA ALA A 233 11.50 2.69 7.90
C ALA A 233 11.53 1.87 6.60
N HIS A 234 10.41 1.24 6.24
CA HIS A 234 10.34 0.43 5.03
C HIS A 234 10.68 1.25 3.78
N PHE A 235 10.05 2.40 3.58
CA PHE A 235 10.26 3.20 2.37
C PHE A 235 11.59 3.95 2.33
N ALA A 236 12.21 4.25 3.48
CA ALA A 236 13.57 4.76 3.52
C ALA A 236 14.61 3.76 2.98
N ALA A 237 14.39 2.46 3.20
CA ALA A 237 15.24 1.41 2.67
C ALA A 237 14.82 0.97 1.25
N PHE A 238 13.54 0.66 1.05
CA PHE A 238 13.03 0.04 -0.18
C PHE A 238 13.19 0.93 -1.42
N THR A 239 13.01 2.25 -1.27
CA THR A 239 13.18 3.22 -2.37
C THR A 239 14.61 3.19 -2.94
N TYR A 240 15.61 2.89 -2.10
CA TYR A 240 17.02 2.88 -2.45
C TYR A 240 17.63 1.48 -2.38
N VAL A 241 16.81 0.44 -2.48
CA VAL A 241 17.26 -0.96 -2.43
C VAL A 241 18.19 -1.29 -3.60
N ARG A 242 17.91 -0.78 -4.80
CA ARG A 242 18.75 -1.03 -5.98
C ARG A 242 20.16 -0.43 -5.81
N PRO A 243 20.33 0.87 -5.45
CA PRO A 243 21.64 1.42 -5.11
C PRO A 243 22.45 0.63 -4.07
N LEU A 244 21.78 -0.02 -3.09
CA LEU A 244 22.46 -0.89 -2.15
C LEU A 244 22.90 -2.21 -2.81
N LEU A 245 21.99 -2.86 -3.55
CA LEU A 245 22.22 -4.18 -4.16
C LEU A 245 23.20 -4.15 -5.34
N ASP A 246 23.33 -3.02 -6.03
CA ASP A 246 24.33 -2.84 -7.09
C ASP A 246 25.78 -2.92 -6.57
N ARG A 247 25.98 -2.86 -5.25
CA ARG A 247 27.29 -3.02 -4.59
C ARG A 247 27.63 -4.48 -4.24
N VAL A 248 26.73 -5.42 -4.50
CA VAL A 248 26.94 -6.84 -4.22
C VAL A 248 27.61 -7.49 -5.45
N ASP A 249 28.86 -7.87 -5.30
CA ASP A 249 29.63 -8.50 -6.38
C ASP A 249 28.96 -9.78 -6.90
N GLY A 250 28.92 -9.91 -8.23
CA GLY A 250 28.40 -11.10 -8.91
C GLY A 250 26.87 -11.20 -8.99
N LEU A 251 26.11 -10.23 -8.49
CA LEU A 251 24.64 -10.27 -8.55
C LEU A 251 24.10 -10.05 -9.98
N GLY A 252 24.66 -9.10 -10.72
CA GLY A 252 24.21 -8.71 -12.06
C GLY A 252 22.72 -8.31 -12.13
N ALA A 253 22.24 -7.99 -13.33
CA ALA A 253 20.83 -7.60 -13.51
C ALA A 253 19.85 -8.75 -13.22
N ALA A 254 20.20 -9.97 -13.63
CA ALA A 254 19.36 -11.16 -13.42
C ALA A 254 19.25 -11.55 -11.94
N GLY A 255 20.34 -11.48 -11.17
CA GLY A 255 20.29 -11.75 -9.72
C GLY A 255 19.53 -10.68 -8.96
N LEU A 256 19.66 -9.41 -9.34
CA LEU A 256 18.87 -8.32 -8.77
C LEU A 256 17.36 -8.56 -8.99
N ALA A 257 16.96 -8.86 -10.23
CA ALA A 257 15.58 -9.20 -10.55
C ALA A 257 15.08 -10.42 -9.76
N GLY A 258 15.93 -11.46 -9.63
CA GLY A 258 15.64 -12.65 -8.83
C GLY A 258 15.43 -12.37 -7.34
N LEU A 259 16.25 -11.50 -6.74
CA LEU A 259 16.10 -11.08 -5.34
C LEU A 259 14.81 -10.30 -5.11
N LEU A 260 14.47 -9.38 -6.02
CA LEU A 260 13.26 -8.56 -5.91
C LEU A 260 12.00 -9.41 -6.18
N ALA A 261 12.10 -10.41 -7.06
CA ALA A 261 11.07 -11.43 -7.22
C ALA A 261 10.89 -12.27 -5.93
N ALA A 262 12.00 -12.67 -5.30
CA ALA A 262 11.96 -13.38 -4.01
C ALA A 262 11.34 -12.52 -2.89
N PHE A 263 11.67 -11.22 -2.83
CA PHE A 263 11.03 -10.26 -1.94
C PHE A 263 9.51 -10.25 -2.11
N GLY A 264 9.03 -10.14 -3.35
CA GLY A 264 7.60 -10.14 -3.62
C GLY A 264 6.94 -11.48 -3.29
N ALA A 265 7.55 -12.61 -3.67
CA ALA A 265 7.01 -13.94 -3.39
C ALA A 265 6.90 -14.18 -1.87
N ALA A 266 7.91 -13.73 -1.13
CA ALA A 266 7.90 -13.66 0.32
C ALA A 266 6.80 -12.74 0.85
N ALA A 267 6.59 -11.56 0.26
CA ALA A 267 5.49 -10.67 0.65
C ALA A 267 4.10 -11.30 0.41
N PHE A 268 3.95 -12.10 -0.64
CA PHE A 268 2.74 -12.90 -0.84
C PHE A 268 2.55 -13.95 0.26
N ALA A 269 3.58 -14.75 0.52
CA ALA A 269 3.55 -15.75 1.59
C ALA A 269 3.28 -15.12 2.97
N GLY A 270 3.87 -13.95 3.24
CA GLY A 270 3.68 -13.17 4.46
C GLY A 270 2.25 -12.67 4.62
N ASN A 271 1.65 -12.15 3.55
CA ASN A 271 0.25 -11.73 3.56
C ASN A 271 -0.69 -12.91 3.87
N LEU A 272 -0.47 -14.08 3.26
CA LEU A 272 -1.26 -15.28 3.55
C LEU A 272 -1.08 -15.77 4.99
N ALA A 273 0.17 -15.82 5.47
CA ALA A 273 0.49 -16.26 6.83
C ALA A 273 -0.15 -15.33 7.88
N VAL A 274 -0.07 -14.01 7.66
CA VAL A 274 -0.76 -13.03 8.51
C VAL A 274 -2.27 -13.16 8.39
N GLY A 275 -2.84 -13.27 7.19
CA GLY A 275 -4.28 -13.47 7.01
C GLY A 275 -4.83 -14.70 7.76
N ALA A 276 -4.07 -15.79 7.82
CA ALA A 276 -4.45 -17.01 8.54
C ALA A 276 -4.34 -16.90 10.07
N THR A 277 -3.47 -16.02 10.58
CA THR A 277 -3.10 -15.96 12.01
C THR A 277 -3.57 -14.70 12.73
N VAL A 278 -3.74 -13.58 12.02
CA VAL A 278 -4.02 -12.25 12.59
C VAL A 278 -5.30 -12.23 13.40
N ASP A 279 -6.28 -13.05 13.01
CA ASP A 279 -7.54 -13.08 13.73
C ASP A 279 -7.38 -13.65 15.15
N ARG A 280 -6.49 -14.62 15.33
CA ARG A 280 -6.23 -15.26 16.63
C ARG A 280 -5.08 -14.62 17.41
N TYR A 281 -4.05 -14.13 16.72
CA TYR A 281 -2.76 -13.74 17.31
C TYR A 281 -2.37 -12.28 17.02
N LEU A 282 -3.35 -11.37 16.87
CA LEU A 282 -3.12 -9.97 16.50
C LEU A 282 -1.97 -9.29 17.27
N ARG A 283 -1.90 -9.44 18.61
CA ARG A 283 -0.84 -8.81 19.42
C ARG A 283 0.56 -9.29 19.03
N THR A 284 0.71 -10.58 18.75
CA THR A 284 1.98 -11.16 18.33
C THR A 284 2.37 -10.66 16.95
N VAL A 285 1.42 -10.65 16.01
CA VAL A 285 1.65 -10.16 14.63
C VAL A 285 2.11 -8.70 14.63
N LEU A 286 1.47 -7.84 15.44
CA LEU A 286 1.80 -6.42 15.59
C LEU A 286 3.24 -6.15 16.04
N VAL A 287 3.92 -7.12 16.67
CA VAL A 287 5.31 -6.99 17.14
C VAL A 287 6.28 -7.73 16.24
N VAL A 288 5.95 -8.96 15.83
CA VAL A 288 6.84 -9.81 15.01
C VAL A 288 7.10 -9.21 13.65
N VAL A 289 6.06 -8.69 12.97
CA VAL A 289 6.20 -8.12 11.62
C VAL A 289 7.20 -6.94 11.59
N PRO A 290 7.07 -5.92 12.46
CA PRO A 290 8.08 -4.86 12.56
C PRO A 290 9.49 -5.35 12.89
N ILE A 291 9.63 -6.34 13.78
CA ILE A 291 10.95 -6.89 14.16
C ILE A 291 11.61 -7.60 12.98
N MET A 292 10.85 -8.36 12.17
CA MET A 292 11.40 -8.99 10.97
C MET A 292 11.92 -7.96 9.97
N ILE A 293 11.17 -6.86 9.77
CA ILE A 293 11.60 -5.76 8.90
C ILE A 293 12.86 -5.10 9.47
N ALA A 294 12.88 -4.79 10.77
CA ALA A 294 14.02 -4.18 11.45
C ALA A 294 15.30 -5.02 11.34
N GLY A 295 15.18 -6.33 11.58
CA GLY A 295 16.30 -7.26 11.49
C GLY A 295 16.83 -7.35 10.06
N ALA A 296 15.94 -7.50 9.07
CA ALA A 296 16.33 -7.65 7.68
C ALA A 296 17.07 -6.42 7.12
N THR A 297 16.56 -5.20 7.37
CA THR A 297 17.24 -3.98 6.90
C THR A 297 18.56 -3.74 7.63
N SER A 298 18.65 -4.07 8.91
CA SER A 298 19.90 -3.97 9.67
C SER A 298 20.96 -4.93 9.15
N VAL A 299 20.59 -6.18 8.84
CA VAL A 299 21.48 -7.17 8.22
C VAL A 299 21.98 -6.67 6.87
N LEU A 300 21.09 -6.17 6.01
CA LEU A 300 21.45 -5.63 4.69
C LEU A 300 22.42 -4.44 4.78
N ALA A 301 22.31 -3.61 5.83
CA ALA A 301 23.19 -2.46 5.99
C ALA A 301 24.64 -2.85 6.32
N VAL A 302 24.82 -3.92 7.10
CA VAL A 302 26.14 -4.41 7.53
C VAL A 302 26.67 -5.55 6.67
N ALA A 303 25.83 -6.10 5.77
CA ALA A 303 26.18 -7.22 4.91
C ALA A 303 27.45 -6.94 4.08
N GLY A 304 27.70 -5.69 3.65
CA GLY A 304 28.94 -5.37 2.92
C GLY A 304 29.11 -6.21 1.65
N GLU A 305 30.27 -6.85 1.49
CA GLU A 305 30.59 -7.85 0.45
C GLU A 305 30.09 -9.27 0.82
N ALA A 306 29.11 -9.40 1.71
CA ALA A 306 28.60 -10.71 2.14
C ALA A 306 28.11 -11.55 0.96
N SER A 307 28.18 -12.87 1.15
CA SER A 307 27.66 -13.85 0.20
C SER A 307 26.22 -13.51 -0.22
N VAL A 308 25.94 -13.69 -1.51
CA VAL A 308 24.60 -13.53 -2.11
C VAL A 308 23.49 -14.23 -1.30
N LEU A 309 23.82 -15.33 -0.62
CA LEU A 309 22.90 -16.05 0.26
C LEU A 309 22.40 -15.22 1.44
N VAL A 310 23.27 -14.47 2.11
CA VAL A 310 22.89 -13.61 3.26
C VAL A 310 21.93 -12.51 2.80
N VAL A 311 22.25 -11.89 1.67
CA VAL A 311 21.40 -10.87 1.05
C VAL A 311 20.04 -11.47 0.66
N ALA A 312 20.03 -12.66 0.05
CA ALA A 312 18.80 -13.35 -0.34
C ALA A 312 17.90 -13.67 0.87
N VAL A 313 18.48 -14.20 1.95
CA VAL A 313 17.73 -14.50 3.18
C VAL A 313 17.16 -13.22 3.79
N ALA A 314 17.95 -12.15 3.88
CA ALA A 314 17.50 -10.89 4.45
C ALA A 314 16.38 -10.25 3.62
N VAL A 315 16.52 -10.21 2.29
CA VAL A 315 15.50 -9.71 1.36
C VAL A 315 14.21 -10.54 1.45
N THR A 316 14.33 -11.87 1.55
CA THR A 316 13.17 -12.77 1.69
C THR A 316 12.46 -12.56 3.03
N ALA A 317 13.21 -12.46 4.14
CA ALA A 317 12.64 -12.18 5.46
C ALA A 317 11.96 -10.80 5.52
N TRP A 318 12.54 -9.81 4.84
CA TRP A 318 11.96 -8.48 4.71
C TRP A 318 10.62 -8.52 3.98
N GLY A 319 10.55 -9.23 2.85
CA GLY A 319 9.34 -9.44 2.09
C GLY A 319 8.24 -10.09 2.94
N LEU A 320 8.57 -11.19 3.64
CA LEU A 320 7.65 -11.90 4.54
C LEU A 320 7.04 -10.97 5.59
N GLY A 321 7.84 -10.08 6.18
CA GLY A 321 7.35 -9.08 7.13
C GLY A 321 6.43 -8.06 6.47
N PHE A 322 6.93 -7.38 5.44
CA PHE A 322 6.21 -6.28 4.80
C PHE A 322 4.87 -6.71 4.19
N GLY A 323 4.83 -7.90 3.58
CA GLY A 323 3.60 -8.45 3.00
C GLY A 323 2.44 -8.60 4.01
N GLY A 324 2.75 -8.81 5.28
CA GLY A 324 1.76 -8.90 6.35
C GLY A 324 1.18 -7.56 6.81
N VAL A 325 1.86 -6.44 6.54
CA VAL A 325 1.51 -5.12 7.12
C VAL A 325 0.10 -4.65 6.74
N PRO A 326 -0.35 -4.69 5.47
CA PRO A 326 -1.69 -4.24 5.09
C PRO A 326 -2.81 -4.99 5.84
N THR A 327 -2.72 -6.31 5.87
CA THR A 327 -3.72 -7.18 6.51
C THR A 327 -3.69 -7.04 8.03
N MET A 328 -2.49 -6.89 8.62
CA MET A 328 -2.31 -6.58 10.04
C MET A 328 -3.00 -5.28 10.44
N VAL A 329 -2.78 -4.19 9.71
CA VAL A 329 -3.34 -2.86 10.03
C VAL A 329 -4.85 -2.84 9.86
N GLN A 330 -5.37 -3.37 8.75
CA GLN A 330 -6.83 -3.37 8.52
C GLN A 330 -7.59 -4.24 9.52
N THR A 331 -7.03 -5.39 9.90
CA THR A 331 -7.63 -6.24 10.96
C THR A 331 -7.59 -5.55 12.33
N TRP A 332 -6.48 -4.88 12.65
CA TRP A 332 -6.38 -4.10 13.89
C TRP A 332 -7.45 -3.00 13.94
N LEU A 333 -7.60 -2.21 12.87
CA LEU A 333 -8.59 -1.13 12.79
C LEU A 333 -10.03 -1.64 12.84
N GLY A 334 -10.32 -2.75 12.15
CA GLY A 334 -11.63 -3.39 12.22
C GLY A 334 -12.05 -3.77 13.65
N ARG A 335 -11.10 -4.00 14.55
CA ARG A 335 -11.36 -4.33 15.97
C ARG A 335 -11.45 -3.11 16.87
N VAL A 336 -10.61 -2.09 16.65
CA VAL A 336 -10.54 -0.92 17.54
C VAL A 336 -11.48 0.23 17.13
N ALA A 337 -11.96 0.22 15.88
CA ALA A 337 -12.89 1.22 15.35
C ALA A 337 -13.89 0.64 14.33
N PRO A 338 -14.65 -0.43 14.67
CA PRO A 338 -15.62 -1.04 13.76
C PRO A 338 -16.74 -0.09 13.33
N ASP A 339 -17.04 0.92 14.16
CA ASP A 339 -18.06 1.94 13.91
C ASP A 339 -17.59 3.07 12.98
N ARG A 340 -16.31 3.08 12.56
CA ARG A 340 -15.67 4.19 11.84
C ARG A 340 -14.72 3.73 10.73
N LEU A 341 -15.04 2.64 10.04
CA LEU A 341 -14.15 2.01 9.05
C LEU A 341 -13.74 2.94 7.90
N GLU A 342 -14.63 3.77 7.36
CA GLU A 342 -14.27 4.75 6.31
C GLU A 342 -13.28 5.79 6.84
N SER A 343 -13.52 6.35 8.04
CA SER A 343 -12.60 7.33 8.66
C SER A 343 -11.27 6.70 9.05
N ALA A 344 -11.28 5.49 9.62
CA ALA A 344 -10.10 4.73 9.95
C ALA A 344 -9.27 4.38 8.70
N GLY A 345 -9.94 3.97 7.61
CA GLY A 345 -9.33 3.75 6.31
C GLY A 345 -8.66 5.01 5.77
N GLY A 346 -9.38 6.14 5.73
CA GLY A 346 -8.84 7.43 5.29
C GLY A 346 -7.62 7.89 6.09
N LEU A 347 -7.65 7.76 7.43
CA LEU A 347 -6.50 8.07 8.28
C LEU A 347 -5.32 7.13 8.05
N THR A 348 -5.59 5.84 7.84
CA THR A 348 -4.55 4.84 7.53
C THR A 348 -3.81 5.23 6.27
N VAL A 349 -4.55 5.59 5.23
CA VAL A 349 -3.97 6.06 3.98
C VAL A 349 -3.12 7.30 4.21
N ALA A 350 -3.63 8.32 4.91
CA ALA A 350 -2.81 9.50 5.22
C ALA A 350 -1.52 9.13 5.95
N VAL A 351 -1.59 8.27 6.96
CA VAL A 351 -0.41 7.82 7.70
C VAL A 351 0.58 7.09 6.80
N PHE A 352 0.11 6.16 5.96
CA PHE A 352 0.96 5.46 4.99
C PHE A 352 1.62 6.46 4.04
N GLN A 353 0.87 7.35 3.42
CA GLN A 353 1.37 8.29 2.44
C GLN A 353 2.33 9.32 3.04
N ILE A 354 2.05 9.86 4.24
CA ILE A 354 3.00 10.71 5.00
C ILE A 354 4.31 9.96 5.18
N SER A 355 4.22 8.71 5.62
CA SER A 355 5.37 7.88 5.95
C SER A 355 6.17 7.46 4.72
N ILE A 356 5.51 7.20 3.59
CA ILE A 356 6.16 6.96 2.29
C ILE A 356 6.94 8.19 1.87
N ALA A 357 6.32 9.39 1.92
CA ALA A 357 6.96 10.63 1.55
C ALA A 357 8.17 10.93 2.45
N LEU A 358 8.01 10.81 3.77
CA LEU A 358 9.09 11.00 4.74
C LEU A 358 10.21 9.97 4.56
N GLY A 359 9.85 8.70 4.38
CA GLY A 359 10.80 7.61 4.18
C GLY A 359 11.61 7.80 2.91
N ALA A 360 10.96 8.01 1.76
CA ALA A 360 11.62 8.24 0.48
C ALA A 360 12.50 9.50 0.49
N ALA A 361 12.03 10.60 1.07
CA ALA A 361 12.80 11.83 1.17
C ALA A 361 14.00 11.70 2.12
N ALA A 362 13.80 11.17 3.33
CA ALA A 362 14.87 10.97 4.30
C ALA A 362 15.90 9.95 3.79
N GLY A 363 15.45 8.84 3.19
CA GLY A 363 16.34 7.85 2.56
C GLY A 363 17.17 8.46 1.43
N GLY A 364 16.59 9.38 0.64
CA GLY A 364 17.28 10.06 -0.45
C GLY A 364 18.35 11.02 0.04
N ILE A 365 18.03 11.82 1.06
CA ILE A 365 19.00 12.71 1.71
C ILE A 365 20.15 11.89 2.30
N LEU A 366 19.86 10.80 3.02
CA LEU A 366 20.88 9.92 3.60
C LEU A 366 21.73 9.24 2.52
N ASN A 367 21.12 8.83 1.40
CA ASN A 367 21.80 8.24 0.26
C ASN A 367 22.75 9.22 -0.43
N ASP A 368 22.29 10.46 -0.67
CA ASP A 368 23.03 11.46 -1.44
C ASP A 368 24.14 12.14 -0.61
N VAL A 369 23.94 12.34 0.69
CA VAL A 369 24.88 13.06 1.56
C VAL A 369 25.86 12.14 2.29
N LEU A 370 25.42 10.95 2.70
CA LEU A 370 26.21 10.03 3.51
C LEU A 370 26.53 8.76 2.74
N ASP A 371 25.67 7.74 2.86
CA ASP A 371 25.80 6.46 2.20
C ASP A 371 24.49 5.67 2.32
N VAL A 372 24.14 4.87 1.31
CA VAL A 372 22.94 4.02 1.32
C VAL A 372 22.88 3.06 2.52
N ARG A 373 24.02 2.59 3.06
CA ARG A 373 24.06 1.73 4.26
C ARG A 373 23.52 2.45 5.50
N VAL A 374 23.75 3.76 5.62
CA VAL A 374 23.23 4.58 6.73
C VAL A 374 21.71 4.65 6.67
N ALA A 375 21.13 4.77 5.48
CA ALA A 375 19.69 4.74 5.28
C ALA A 375 19.06 3.40 5.76
N PHE A 376 19.73 2.27 5.48
CA PHE A 376 19.27 0.94 5.92
C PHE A 376 19.39 0.71 7.43
N LEU A 377 20.47 1.16 8.07
CA LEU A 377 20.59 1.12 9.54
C LEU A 377 19.52 1.99 10.21
N ALA A 378 19.32 3.21 9.72
CA ALA A 378 18.29 4.12 10.23
C ALA A 378 16.89 3.51 10.09
N ALA A 379 16.61 2.85 8.96
CA ALA A 379 15.38 2.09 8.76
C ALA A 379 15.23 0.95 9.78
N GLY A 380 16.29 0.18 10.03
CA GLY A 380 16.29 -0.90 11.03
C GLY A 380 15.92 -0.43 12.43
N VAL A 381 16.59 0.62 12.92
CA VAL A 381 16.30 1.24 14.22
C VAL A 381 14.87 1.78 14.27
N THR A 382 14.43 2.48 13.23
CA THR A 382 13.09 3.08 13.17
C THR A 382 11.98 2.01 13.21
N ALA A 383 12.14 0.90 12.49
CA ALA A 383 11.20 -0.23 12.53
C ALA A 383 11.16 -0.89 13.91
N ALA A 384 12.29 -1.04 14.60
CA ALA A 384 12.34 -1.59 15.96
C ALA A 384 11.61 -0.68 16.98
N VAL A 385 11.75 0.65 16.86
CA VAL A 385 10.97 1.60 17.68
C VAL A 385 9.47 1.49 17.36
N GLY A 386 9.10 1.30 16.09
CA GLY A 386 7.72 0.99 15.69
C GLY A 386 7.16 -0.26 16.37
N ALA A 387 7.96 -1.34 16.47
CA ALA A 387 7.59 -2.57 17.19
C ALA A 387 7.28 -2.31 18.68
N LEU A 388 8.11 -1.49 19.33
CA LEU A 388 7.89 -1.07 20.72
C LEU A 388 6.64 -0.20 20.87
N GLY A 389 6.29 0.60 19.87
CA GLY A 389 5.04 1.33 19.81
C GLY A 389 3.85 0.39 19.78
N PHE A 390 3.87 -0.59 18.87
CA PHE A 390 2.79 -1.58 18.72
C PHE A 390 2.59 -2.47 19.95
N SER A 391 3.65 -2.85 20.66
CA SER A 391 3.54 -3.65 21.89
C SER A 391 2.78 -2.93 23.02
N ARG A 392 2.70 -1.60 22.96
CA ARG A 392 1.97 -0.75 23.91
C ARG A 392 0.51 -0.46 23.50
N VAL A 393 0.10 -0.83 22.28
CA VAL A 393 -1.26 -0.60 21.79
C VAL A 393 -2.22 -1.62 22.42
N ARG A 394 -3.26 -1.14 23.11
CA ARG A 394 -4.33 -2.01 23.62
C ARG A 394 -5.17 -2.53 22.45
N THR A 395 -5.34 -3.85 22.38
CA THR A 395 -6.11 -4.52 21.31
C THR A 395 -7.55 -4.88 21.73
N ARG A 396 -8.02 -4.36 22.87
CA ARG A 396 -9.38 -4.48 23.39
C ARG A 396 -9.72 -3.23 24.20
#